data_AF-A0A183U6N0-F1
#
_entry.id   AF-A0A183U6N0-F1
#
_cell.length_a   1.000
_cell.length_b   1.000
_cell.length_c   1.000
_cell.angle_alpha   90.00
_cell.angle_beta   90.00
_cell.angle_gamma   90.00
#
_symmetry.space_group_name_H-M   'P 1'
#
loop_
_entity.id
_entity.type
_entity.pdbx_description
1 polymer ?
#
loop_
_entity_poly.entity_id
_entity_poly.type
_entity_poly.pdbx_seq_one_letter_code
_entity_poly.pdbx_strand_id
1 'polypeptide(L)'
;MALGLPIRSISYVPFPEHCTRVQIKGNEALEILEKAVIQQKILFRNRCYVAGRGIPQGSTVSTRLCDLYLGAMERERYADILKRRDCLLFRYVDDYILLTRDVRLADRVSIDLRYIAIVCAALE
;
A
#
# COMPACT_ATOMS: atom_id res chain seq x y z
N MET A 1 10.74 19.95 33.73
CA MET A 1 9.39 19.36 33.74
C MET A 1 9.16 18.66 32.41
N ALA A 2 9.42 17.36 32.36
CA ALA A 2 9.10 16.50 31.21
C ALA A 2 8.08 15.48 31.73
N LEU A 3 6.82 15.62 31.31
CA LEU A 3 5.77 14.65 31.59
C LEU A 3 5.99 13.45 30.66
N GLY A 4 6.89 12.55 31.07
CA GLY A 4 7.05 11.24 30.45
C GLY A 4 5.85 10.36 30.83
N LEU A 5 4.85 10.31 29.95
CA LEU A 5 3.79 9.32 30.08
C LEU A 5 4.40 7.91 29.88
N PRO A 6 4.22 6.99 30.84
CA PRO A 6 4.81 5.66 30.75
C PRO A 6 4.14 4.88 29.64
N ILE A 7 4.95 4.45 28.67
CA ILE A 7 4.55 3.51 27.61
C ILE A 7 4.09 2.23 28.34
N ARG A 8 2.78 2.04 28.41
CA ARG A 8 2.17 0.81 28.91
C ARG A 8 2.67 -0.34 28.03
N SER A 9 3.27 -1.32 28.70
CA SER A 9 3.78 -2.58 28.17
C SER A 9 3.00 -3.08 26.95
N ILE A 10 3.69 -3.19 25.82
CA ILE A 10 3.27 -4.05 24.70
C ILE A 10 3.07 -5.43 25.30
N SER A 11 1.81 -5.82 25.48
CA SER A 11 1.46 -7.15 25.94
C SER A 11 1.77 -8.09 24.79
N TYR A 12 2.84 -8.88 24.94
CA TYR A 12 3.18 -9.95 24.03
C TYR A 12 1.98 -10.91 23.99
N VAL A 13 1.21 -10.90 22.90
CA VAL A 13 0.18 -11.90 22.68
C VAL A 13 0.91 -13.20 22.36
N PRO A 14 0.86 -14.23 23.22
CA PRO A 14 1.52 -15.48 22.94
C PRO A 14 0.91 -16.08 21.68
N PHE A 15 1.76 -16.31 20.69
CA PHE A 15 1.37 -16.97 19.44
C PHE A 15 0.94 -18.41 19.76
N PRO A 16 -0.18 -18.93 19.22
CA PRO A 16 -0.66 -20.28 19.54
C PRO A 16 0.41 -21.33 19.19
N GLU A 17 0.63 -22.27 20.12
CA GLU A 17 1.75 -23.25 20.13
C GLU A 17 1.73 -24.27 18.97
N HIS A 18 0.76 -24.18 18.06
CA HIS A 18 0.56 -25.09 16.93
C HIS A 18 0.59 -24.41 15.55
N CYS A 19 1.37 -23.33 15.40
CA CYS A 19 1.69 -22.80 14.07
C CYS A 19 2.98 -23.42 13.52
N THR A 20 2.86 -24.32 12.55
CA THR A 20 4.01 -24.75 11.75
C THR A 20 4.54 -23.56 10.94
N ARG A 21 5.69 -23.02 11.35
CA ARG A 21 6.37 -21.95 10.60
C ARG A 21 6.99 -22.53 9.34
N VAL A 22 6.33 -22.32 8.21
CA VAL A 22 6.88 -22.65 6.89
C VAL A 22 7.77 -21.49 6.44
N GLN A 23 9.05 -21.75 6.20
CA GLN A 23 9.94 -20.82 5.52
C GLN A 23 9.99 -21.22 4.05
N ILE A 24 9.66 -20.27 3.18
CA ILE A 24 9.74 -20.44 1.73
C ILE A 24 10.80 -19.50 1.18
N LYS A 25 11.46 -19.91 0.10
CA LYS A 25 12.39 -19.04 -0.63
C LYS A 25 11.62 -18.03 -1.47
N GLY A 26 12.29 -16.94 -1.85
CA GLY A 26 11.66 -15.87 -2.65
C GLY A 26 11.13 -16.34 -4.01
N ASN A 27 11.83 -17.27 -4.67
CA ASN A 27 11.38 -17.87 -5.92
C ASN A 27 10.13 -18.74 -5.73
N GLU A 28 10.08 -19.54 -4.67
CA GLU A 28 8.91 -20.35 -4.33
C GLU A 28 7.70 -19.47 -3.99
N ALA A 29 7.92 -18.37 -3.25
CA ALA A 29 6.89 -17.37 -3.00
C ALA A 29 6.38 -16.75 -4.30
N LEU A 30 7.27 -16.43 -5.23
CA LEU A 30 6.91 -15.84 -6.52
C LEU A 30 6.04 -16.81 -7.35
N GLU A 31 6.40 -18.10 -7.40
CA GLU A 31 5.60 -19.12 -8.09
C GLU A 31 4.19 -19.25 -7.49
N ILE A 32 4.09 -19.20 -6.16
CA ILE A 32 2.80 -19.24 -5.45
C ILE A 32 1.98 -18.00 -5.82
N LEU A 33 2.58 -16.81 -5.79
CA LEU A 33 1.90 -15.56 -6.12
C LEU A 33 1.44 -15.52 -7.58
N GLU A 34 2.27 -15.98 -8.52
CA GLU A 34 1.92 -16.04 -9.94
C GLU A 34 0.69 -16.93 -10.17
N LYS A 35 0.67 -18.13 -9.59
CA LYS A 35 -0.47 -19.05 -9.69
C LYS A 35 -1.73 -18.50 -9.00
N ALA A 36 -1.56 -17.95 -7.80
CA ALA A 36 -2.67 -17.51 -6.96
C ALA A 36 -3.31 -16.20 -7.43
N VAL A 37 -2.55 -15.33 -8.10
CA VAL A 37 -2.97 -13.95 -8.41
C VAL A 37 -3.11 -13.72 -9.91
N ILE A 38 -2.13 -14.15 -10.70
CA ILE A 38 -2.11 -13.89 -12.15
C ILE A 38 -2.94 -14.93 -12.89
N GLN A 39 -2.85 -16.20 -12.48
CA GLN A 39 -3.54 -17.32 -13.15
C GLN A 39 -4.86 -17.69 -12.47
N GLN A 40 -5.44 -16.78 -11.67
CA GLN A 40 -6.64 -17.09 -10.92
C GLN A 40 -7.82 -17.40 -11.86
N LYS A 41 -8.43 -18.56 -11.63
CA LYS A 41 -9.62 -19.02 -12.35
C LYS A 41 -10.88 -18.61 -11.60
N ILE A 42 -11.84 -18.02 -12.32
CA ILE A 42 -13.12 -17.56 -11.79
C ILE A 42 -14.22 -18.38 -12.46
N LEU A 43 -15.00 -19.10 -11.67
CA LEU A 43 -16.18 -19.80 -12.15
C LEU A 43 -17.38 -18.86 -12.07
N PHE A 44 -18.00 -18.58 -13.21
CA PHE A 44 -19.20 -17.75 -13.29
C PHE A 44 -20.16 -18.30 -14.33
N ARG A 45 -21.42 -18.53 -13.94
CA ARG A 45 -22.48 -19.07 -14.83
C ARG A 45 -22.04 -20.31 -15.62
N ASN A 46 -21.49 -21.32 -14.94
CA ASN A 46 -20.97 -22.56 -15.53
C ASN A 46 -19.83 -22.38 -16.55
N ARG A 47 -19.18 -21.21 -16.58
CA ARG A 47 -18.00 -20.94 -17.42
C ARG A 47 -16.81 -20.56 -16.56
N CYS A 48 -15.63 -21.00 -16.99
CA CYS A 48 -14.37 -20.72 -16.31
C CYS A 48 -13.65 -19.58 -17.05
N TYR A 49 -13.26 -18.54 -16.30
CA TYR A 49 -12.55 -17.37 -16.78
C TYR A 49 -11.19 -17.27 -16.08
N VAL A 50 -10.21 -16.64 -16.72
CA VAL A 50 -8.93 -16.30 -16.08
C VAL A 50 -8.87 -14.79 -15.93
N ALA A 51 -8.46 -14.31 -14.75
CA ALA A 51 -8.27 -12.89 -14.52
C ALA A 51 -7.15 -12.36 -15.42
N GLY A 52 -7.50 -11.53 -16.42
CA GLY A 52 -6.52 -11.02 -17.39
C GLY A 52 -5.84 -9.71 -16.99
N ARG A 53 -6.38 -8.98 -16.01
CA ARG A 53 -5.84 -7.69 -15.57
C ARG A 53 -6.17 -7.42 -14.10
N GLY A 54 -5.17 -6.94 -13.37
CA GLY A 54 -5.31 -6.55 -11.97
C GLY A 54 -5.21 -7.74 -11.02
N ILE A 55 -5.34 -7.44 -9.74
CA ILE A 55 -5.33 -8.42 -8.66
C ILE A 55 -6.77 -8.69 -8.24
N PRO A 56 -7.25 -9.93 -8.22
CA PRO A 56 -8.61 -10.23 -7.81
C PRO A 56 -8.88 -9.83 -6.36
N GLN A 57 -10.03 -9.20 -6.13
CA GLN A 57 -10.46 -8.78 -4.80
C GLN A 57 -10.84 -9.98 -3.93
N GLY A 58 -10.57 -9.90 -2.62
CA GLY A 58 -10.88 -10.95 -1.65
C GLY A 58 -9.74 -11.92 -1.34
N SER A 59 -8.60 -11.81 -2.04
CA SER A 59 -7.38 -12.50 -1.65
C SER A 59 -6.68 -11.76 -0.50
N THR A 60 -6.24 -12.46 0.54
CA THR A 60 -5.50 -11.84 1.67
C THR A 60 -4.15 -11.26 1.25
N VAL A 61 -3.58 -11.72 0.13
CA VAL A 61 -2.34 -11.16 -0.42
C VAL A 61 -2.57 -9.93 -1.31
N SER A 62 -3.83 -9.65 -1.71
CA SER A 62 -4.13 -8.58 -2.67
C SER A 62 -3.72 -7.20 -2.18
N THR A 63 -4.01 -6.88 -0.91
CA THR A 63 -3.63 -5.60 -0.29
C THR A 63 -2.11 -5.42 -0.28
N ARG A 64 -1.35 -6.45 0.07
CA ARG A 64 0.13 -6.38 0.13
C ARG A 64 0.77 -6.24 -1.24
N LEU A 65 0.21 -6.91 -2.26
CA LEU A 65 0.68 -6.77 -3.63
C LEU A 65 0.31 -5.41 -4.22
N CYS A 66 -0.87 -4.88 -3.90
CA CYS A 66 -1.24 -3.51 -4.25
C CYS A 66 -0.26 -2.52 -3.62
N ASP A 67 0.03 -2.67 -2.32
CA ASP A 67 1.01 -1.85 -1.61
C ASP A 67 2.41 -1.90 -2.25
N LEU A 68 2.86 -3.10 -2.66
CA LEU A 68 4.15 -3.28 -3.32
C LEU A 68 4.19 -2.58 -4.68
N TYR A 69 3.13 -2.74 -5.48
CA TYR A 69 3.01 -2.13 -6.81
C TYR A 69 2.96 -0.61 -6.72
N LEU A 70 2.09 -0.06 -5.86
CA LEU A 70 1.97 1.38 -5.65
C LEU A 70 3.25 1.96 -5.06
N GLY A 71 3.89 1.28 -4.12
CA GLY A 71 5.18 1.70 -3.58
C GLY A 71 6.31 1.70 -4.60
N ALA A 72 6.26 0.85 -5.63
CA ALA A 72 7.19 0.91 -6.76
C ALA A 72 6.88 2.10 -7.67
N MET A 73 5.60 2.31 -7.98
CA MET A 73 5.14 3.43 -8.78
C MET A 73 5.49 4.79 -8.15
N GLU A 74 5.28 4.95 -6.84
CA GLU A 74 5.64 6.15 -6.06
C GLU A 74 7.13 6.49 -6.20
N ARG A 75 8.00 5.49 -6.08
CA ARG A 75 9.45 5.66 -6.22
C ARG A 75 9.87 6.01 -7.64
N GLU A 76 9.08 5.65 -8.64
CA GLU A 76 9.35 5.97 -10.04
C GLU A 76 8.85 7.37 -10.40
N ARG A 77 7.61 7.72 -10.05
CA ARG A 77 6.98 8.99 -10.49
C ARG A 77 7.12 10.15 -9.51
N TYR A 78 7.25 9.87 -8.20
CA TYR A 78 7.24 10.88 -7.14
C TYR A 78 8.52 10.91 -6.31
N ALA A 79 9.62 10.42 -6.86
CA ALA A 79 10.92 10.40 -6.18
C ALA A 79 11.38 11.79 -5.73
N ASP A 80 11.02 12.83 -6.47
CA ASP A 80 11.29 14.24 -6.15
C ASP A 80 10.49 14.71 -4.93
N ILE A 81 9.20 14.34 -4.86
CA ILE A 81 8.31 14.67 -3.74
C ILE A 81 8.75 13.93 -2.48
N LEU A 82 9.08 12.65 -2.57
CA LEU A 82 9.52 11.82 -1.44
C LEU A 82 10.83 12.32 -0.80
N LYS A 83 11.62 13.15 -1.51
CA LYS A 83 12.88 13.74 -1.01
C LYS A 83 12.70 15.15 -0.43
N ARG A 84 11.58 15.82 -0.72
CA ARG A 84 11.30 17.18 -0.26
C ARG A 84 10.94 17.15 1.23
N ARG A 85 11.49 18.09 2.00
CA ARG A 85 11.19 18.25 3.44
C ARG A 85 9.99 19.16 3.70
N ASP A 86 9.55 19.90 2.70
CA ASP A 86 8.47 20.88 2.77
C ASP A 86 7.12 20.32 2.29
N CYS A 87 7.05 19.01 2.01
CA CYS A 87 5.83 18.30 1.70
C CYS A 87 5.75 16.96 2.43
N LEU A 88 4.53 16.48 2.64
CA LEU A 88 4.24 15.15 3.16
C LEU A 88 3.31 14.44 2.19
N LEU A 89 3.77 13.32 1.61
CA LEU A 89 2.94 12.43 0.81
C LEU A 89 2.61 11.19 1.65
N PHE A 90 1.32 10.98 1.92
CA PHE A 90 0.80 9.84 2.66
C PHE A 90 -0.12 9.01 1.76
N ARG A 91 -0.04 7.68 1.88
CA ARG A 91 -0.93 6.74 1.19
C ARG A 91 -1.61 5.81 2.19
N TYR A 92 -2.91 5.60 2.00
CA TYR A 92 -3.66 4.54 2.63
C TYR A 92 -4.37 3.70 1.57
N VAL A 93 -3.88 2.48 1.34
CA VAL A 93 -4.33 1.60 0.25
C VAL A 93 -4.18 2.30 -1.10
N ASP A 94 -5.28 2.74 -1.72
CA ASP A 94 -5.32 3.39 -3.03
C ASP A 94 -5.53 4.91 -2.93
N ASP A 95 -5.83 5.41 -1.73
CA ASP A 95 -6.05 6.83 -1.47
C ASP A 95 -4.76 7.50 -1.03
N TYR A 96 -4.56 8.72 -1.51
CA TYR A 96 -3.39 9.49 -1.15
C TYR A 96 -3.77 10.88 -0.66
N ILE A 97 -2.96 11.38 0.26
CA ILE A 97 -3.01 12.73 0.82
C ILE A 97 -1.64 13.37 0.59
N LEU A 98 -1.63 14.51 -0.09
CA LEU A 98 -0.45 15.37 -0.20
C LEU A 98 -0.68 16.63 0.64
N LEU A 99 0.22 16.89 1.58
CA LEU A 99 0.30 18.15 2.30
C LEU A 99 1.47 18.95 1.73
N THR A 100 1.18 20.13 1.19
CA THR A 100 2.16 21.03 0.59
C THR A 100 1.67 22.48 0.67
N ARG A 101 2.61 23.43 0.72
CA ARG A 101 2.34 24.86 0.54
C ARG A 101 2.47 25.30 -0.92
N ASP A 102 3.02 24.44 -1.76
CA ASP A 102 3.27 24.69 -3.18
C ASP A 102 2.04 24.28 -4.00
N VAL A 103 1.24 25.27 -4.41
CA VAL A 103 0.01 25.06 -5.20
C VAL A 103 0.32 24.39 -6.53
N ARG A 104 1.44 24.70 -7.18
CA ARG A 104 1.82 24.10 -8.46
C ARG A 104 2.12 22.62 -8.31
N LEU A 105 2.74 22.24 -7.19
CA LEU A 105 2.95 20.83 -6.85
C LEU A 105 1.62 20.11 -6.64
N ALA A 106 0.67 20.74 -5.92
CA ALA A 106 -0.65 20.17 -5.69
C ALA A 106 -1.41 19.95 -7.00
N ASP A 107 -1.39 20.93 -7.91
CA ASP A 107 -2.04 20.83 -9.22
C ASP A 107 -1.44 19.71 -10.07
N ARG A 108 -0.11 19.60 -10.11
CA ARG A 108 0.60 18.53 -10.85
C ARG A 108 0.15 17.15 -10.37
N VAL A 109 0.14 16.93 -9.06
CA VAL A 109 -0.16 15.63 -8.46
C VAL A 109 -1.66 15.28 -8.58
N SER A 110 -2.54 16.27 -8.55
CA SER A 110 -4.00 16.09 -8.67
C SER A 110 -4.44 15.59 -10.05
N ILE A 111 -3.65 15.84 -11.09
CA ILE A 111 -3.94 15.37 -12.45
C ILE A 111 -3.59 13.87 -12.61
N ASP A 112 -2.61 13.38 -11.85
CA ASP A 112 -2.00 12.06 -12.09
C ASP A 112 -2.56 10.91 -11.22
N LEU A 113 -3.19 11.18 -10.06
CA LEU A 113 -3.99 10.15 -9.37
C LEU A 113 -5.34 10.71 -8.89
N ARG A 114 -6.24 9.79 -8.58
CA ARG A 114 -7.49 10.06 -7.85
C ARG A 114 -7.13 10.43 -6.40
N TYR A 115 -6.67 11.67 -6.18
CA TYR A 115 -6.26 12.19 -4.87
C TYR A 115 -7.41 12.91 -4.15
N ILE A 116 -7.32 12.92 -2.81
CA ILE A 116 -7.83 14.04 -2.00
C ILE A 116 -6.60 14.90 -1.68
N ALA A 117 -6.36 15.96 -2.45
CA ALA A 117 -5.29 16.91 -2.18
C ALA A 117 -5.74 17.89 -1.10
N ILE A 118 -5.11 17.85 0.08
CA ILE A 118 -5.29 18.88 1.11
C ILE A 118 -4.16 19.89 0.94
N VAL A 119 -4.43 20.93 0.15
CA VAL A 119 -3.57 22.11 0.14
C VAL A 119 -3.75 22.78 1.50
N CYS A 120 -2.84 22.52 2.43
CA CYS A 120 -2.67 23.35 3.61
C CYS A 120 -2.09 24.69 3.13
N ALA A 121 -2.95 25.55 2.57
CA ALA A 121 -2.72 26.97 2.61
C ALA A 121 -2.54 27.30 4.10
N ALA A 122 -1.33 27.72 4.46
CA ALA A 122 -1.02 28.07 5.83
C ALA A 122 -2.12 29.02 6.31
N LEU A 123 -2.76 28.65 7.42
CA LEU A 123 -3.40 29.62 8.29
C LEU A 123 -2.30 30.61 8.65
N GLU A 124 -2.31 31.78 8.02
CA GLU A 124 -1.59 32.96 8.49
C GLU A 124 -2.19 33.42 9.83
#